data_AF-A0A947FSQ9-F1
#
_entry.id   AF-A0A947FSQ9-F1
#
_cell.length_a   1.000
_cell.length_b   1.000
_cell.length_c   1.000
_cell.angle_alpha   90.00
_cell.angle_beta   90.00
_cell.angle_gamma   90.00
#
_symmetry.space_group_name_H-M   'P 1'
#
loop_
_entity.id
_entity.type
_entity.pdbx_description
1 polymer ?
#
loop_
_entity_poly.entity_id
_entity_poly.type
_entity_poly.pdbx_seq_one_letter_code
_entity_poly.pdbx_strand_id
1 'polypeptide(L)'
;VQNGTTTDYNSLTRQWKYIFGLGEEATYLDVPVIESDATFIMSEPFGDHQLITDILYDHVKEVSENAANEVVIIVGHGPEDNVDNEPDLEILSAHVERIKAKGEFADVRIINLQDDAIPPIRKSNVKKLRRWIQKADDKGQDVIVVAIAAASHGVQTHIANDLRGLNYKFADKGMSEHPKYVEWLASAISETLAAN
;
A
#
# COMPACT_ATOMS: atom_id res chain seq x y z
N VAL A 1 10.54 11.62 -3.83
CA VAL A 1 9.74 11.24 -2.65
C VAL A 1 9.49 9.74 -2.76
N GLN A 2 10.09 8.94 -1.88
CA GLN A 2 10.20 7.49 -2.05
C GLN A 2 9.02 6.70 -1.46
N ASN A 3 8.06 7.39 -0.85
CA ASN A 3 6.96 6.77 -0.10
C ASN A 3 5.64 7.26 -0.70
N GLY A 4 4.94 6.38 -1.42
CA GLY A 4 3.55 6.63 -1.82
C GLY A 4 2.64 6.59 -0.58
N THR A 5 1.70 7.51 -0.48
CA THR A 5 0.71 7.55 0.59
C THR A 5 -0.44 6.62 0.22
N THR A 6 -0.68 5.61 1.05
CA THR A 6 -1.71 4.60 0.73
C THR A 6 -3.09 5.02 1.23
N THR A 7 -3.17 5.66 2.40
CA THR A 7 -4.42 6.21 2.96
C THR A 7 -4.17 7.54 3.70
N ASP A 8 -5.24 8.13 4.22
CA ASP A 8 -5.23 9.34 5.05
C ASP A 8 -4.64 9.16 6.46
N TYR A 9 -4.38 7.92 6.86
CA TYR A 9 -3.74 7.59 8.13
C TYR A 9 -2.21 7.76 8.10
N ASN A 10 -1.64 8.09 6.93
CA ASN A 10 -0.21 8.34 6.81
C ASN A 10 0.20 9.71 7.41
N SER A 11 1.23 9.70 8.26
CA SER A 11 1.74 10.91 8.93
C SER A 11 2.24 11.97 7.96
N LEU A 12 2.88 11.61 6.84
CA LEU A 12 3.29 12.59 5.82
C LEU A 12 2.08 13.24 5.14
N THR A 13 1.00 12.50 4.86
CA THR A 13 -0.22 13.09 4.31
C THR A 13 -0.78 14.16 5.23
N ARG A 14 -0.88 13.87 6.54
CA ARG A 14 -1.35 14.83 7.55
C ARG A 14 -0.42 16.05 7.65
N GLN A 15 0.89 15.84 7.61
CA GLN A 15 1.88 16.93 7.60
C GLN A 15 1.68 17.86 6.40
N TRP A 16 1.46 17.30 5.20
CA TRP A 16 1.18 18.11 4.01
C TRP A 16 -0.14 18.87 4.15
N LYS A 17 -1.21 18.21 4.60
CA LYS A 17 -2.50 18.85 4.87
C LYS A 17 -2.32 20.04 5.83
N TYR A 18 -1.57 19.86 6.92
CA TYR A 18 -1.24 20.93 7.86
C TYR A 18 -0.48 22.09 7.21
N ILE A 19 0.61 21.82 6.47
CA ILE A 19 1.42 22.85 5.81
C ILE A 19 0.57 23.72 4.86
N PHE A 20 -0.40 23.13 4.17
CA PHE A 20 -1.29 23.83 3.24
C PHE A 20 -2.56 24.40 3.90
N GLY A 21 -2.69 24.35 5.22
CA GLY A 21 -3.86 24.84 5.94
C GLY A 21 -5.14 24.01 5.74
N LEU A 22 -4.99 22.77 5.28
CA LEU A 22 -6.06 21.79 5.03
C LEU A 22 -6.27 20.82 6.21
N GLY A 23 -5.44 20.91 7.25
CA GLY A 23 -5.50 20.05 8.43
C GLY A 23 -5.01 20.78 9.68
N GLU A 24 -5.41 20.28 10.85
CA GLU A 24 -5.18 20.97 12.13
C GLU A 24 -3.86 20.57 12.81
N GLU A 25 -3.29 19.40 12.48
CA GLU A 25 -2.19 18.81 13.23
C GLU A 25 -0.92 18.60 12.39
N ALA A 26 0.20 19.13 12.87
CA ALA A 26 1.53 18.77 12.41
C ALA A 26 1.96 17.43 13.02
N THR A 27 2.37 16.49 12.19
CA THR A 27 2.62 15.09 12.59
C THR A 27 4.07 14.66 12.43
N TYR A 28 4.91 15.46 11.77
CA TYR A 28 6.29 15.10 11.47
C TYR A 28 7.29 16.21 11.84
N LEU A 29 7.05 17.44 11.38
CA LEU A 29 7.90 18.59 11.66
C LEU A 29 7.04 19.78 12.07
N ASP A 30 7.48 20.48 13.11
CA ASP A 30 6.93 21.77 13.49
C ASP A 30 7.41 22.83 12.48
N VAL A 31 6.52 23.23 11.58
CA VAL A 31 6.78 24.17 10.48
C VAL A 31 5.60 25.14 10.36
N PRO A 32 5.80 26.38 9.89
CA PRO A 32 4.67 27.28 9.70
C PRO A 32 3.72 26.78 8.59
N VAL A 33 2.43 27.05 8.77
CA VAL A 33 1.44 26.95 7.69
C VAL A 33 1.77 27.98 6.61
N ILE A 34 1.61 27.61 5.34
CA ILE A 34 1.85 28.50 4.21
C ILE A 34 0.80 29.62 4.18
N GLU A 35 1.26 30.86 4.15
CA GLU A 35 0.42 32.04 3.86
C GLU A 35 0.38 32.29 2.35
N SER A 36 -0.82 32.21 1.76
CA SER A 36 -1.02 32.43 0.31
C SER A 36 -2.46 32.85 0.01
N ASP A 37 -2.65 33.63 -1.06
CA ASP A 37 -3.97 33.92 -1.63
C ASP A 37 -4.50 32.77 -2.53
N ALA A 38 -3.70 31.72 -2.75
CA ALA A 38 -4.10 30.56 -3.53
C ALA A 38 -5.04 29.63 -2.73
N THR A 39 -6.00 29.00 -3.42
CA THR A 39 -6.79 27.90 -2.85
C THR A 39 -6.04 26.59 -3.06
N PHE A 40 -5.77 25.89 -1.96
CA PHE A 40 -5.19 24.55 -1.99
C PHE A 40 -6.30 23.51 -1.89
N ILE A 41 -6.18 22.46 -2.69
CA ILE A 41 -7.03 21.26 -2.61
C ILE A 41 -6.10 20.06 -2.75
N MET A 42 -6.28 19.04 -1.91
CA MET A 42 -5.49 17.81 -1.95
C MET A 42 -6.41 16.66 -2.33
N SER A 43 -6.01 15.88 -3.33
CA SER A 43 -6.76 14.69 -3.72
C SER A 43 -6.62 13.57 -2.70
N GLU A 44 -7.58 12.65 -2.74
CA GLU A 44 -7.50 11.41 -1.99
C GLU A 44 -6.26 10.57 -2.38
N PRO A 45 -5.71 9.78 -1.43
CA PRO A 45 -4.63 8.84 -1.69
C PRO A 45 -5.13 7.62 -2.48
N PHE A 46 -4.33 6.55 -2.60
CA PHE A 46 -4.77 5.31 -3.26
C PHE A 46 -6.06 4.74 -2.66
N GLY A 47 -6.16 4.78 -1.33
CA GLY A 47 -7.33 4.34 -0.57
C GLY A 47 -7.77 2.94 -0.98
N ASP A 48 -9.07 2.76 -1.14
CA ASP A 48 -9.68 1.56 -1.68
C ASP A 48 -10.05 1.70 -3.17
N HIS A 49 -9.40 2.56 -3.94
CA HIS A 49 -9.86 2.85 -5.29
C HIS A 49 -9.84 1.61 -6.21
N GLN A 50 -10.89 1.42 -7.04
CA GLN A 50 -11.02 0.25 -7.92
C GLN A 50 -9.83 0.11 -8.89
N LEU A 51 -9.42 1.20 -9.55
CA LEU A 51 -8.27 1.18 -10.46
C LEU A 51 -6.96 0.74 -9.78
N ILE A 52 -6.77 1.03 -8.49
CA ILE A 52 -5.60 0.52 -7.73
C ILE A 52 -5.71 -0.99 -7.51
N THR A 53 -6.91 -1.49 -7.21
CA THR A 53 -7.18 -2.95 -7.15
C THR A 53 -6.83 -3.63 -8.46
N ASP A 54 -7.22 -3.01 -9.58
CA ASP A 54 -6.99 -3.57 -10.90
C ASP A 54 -5.50 -3.63 -11.24
N ILE A 55 -4.73 -2.59 -10.89
CA ILE A 55 -3.27 -2.59 -11.08
C ILE A 55 -2.61 -3.68 -10.24
N LEU A 56 -2.98 -3.78 -8.95
CA LEU A 56 -2.47 -4.84 -8.06
C LEU A 56 -2.74 -6.23 -8.63
N TYR A 57 -3.97 -6.46 -9.12
CA TYR A 57 -4.36 -7.72 -9.72
C TYR A 57 -3.56 -8.01 -10.99
N ASP A 58 -3.45 -7.04 -11.91
CA ASP A 58 -2.74 -7.21 -13.18
C ASP A 58 -1.25 -7.52 -12.93
N HIS A 59 -0.59 -6.80 -12.02
CA HIS A 59 0.80 -7.08 -11.61
C HIS A 59 1.00 -8.47 -11.01
N VAL A 60 0.05 -8.95 -10.21
CA VAL A 60 0.08 -10.32 -9.68
C VAL A 60 -0.11 -11.34 -10.81
N LYS A 61 -1.04 -11.10 -11.74
CA LYS A 61 -1.31 -12.00 -12.87
C LYS A 61 -0.15 -12.12 -13.83
N GLU A 62 0.62 -11.05 -14.05
CA GLU A 62 1.82 -11.09 -14.89
C GLU A 62 2.86 -12.10 -14.40
N VAL A 63 2.93 -12.32 -13.09
CA VAL A 63 3.92 -13.22 -12.47
C VAL A 63 3.30 -14.56 -12.03
N SER A 64 1.98 -14.69 -12.05
CA SER A 64 1.24 -15.91 -11.72
C SER A 64 1.47 -17.02 -12.75
N GLU A 65 1.65 -18.25 -12.27
CA GLU A 65 1.77 -19.46 -13.09
C GLU A 65 0.63 -20.45 -12.81
N ASN A 66 0.23 -20.58 -11.54
CA ASN A 66 -0.85 -21.46 -11.10
C ASN A 66 -1.67 -20.79 -10.00
N ALA A 67 -2.51 -19.83 -10.38
CA ALA A 67 -3.31 -19.02 -9.46
C ALA A 67 -4.02 -19.86 -8.37
N ALA A 68 -4.62 -21.00 -8.73
CA ALA A 68 -5.35 -21.85 -7.79
C ALA A 68 -4.49 -22.44 -6.65
N ASN A 69 -3.16 -22.47 -6.81
CA ASN A 69 -2.18 -22.87 -5.79
C ASN A 69 -1.48 -21.68 -5.11
N GLU A 70 -1.69 -20.45 -5.59
CA GLU A 70 -0.94 -19.27 -5.18
C GLU A 70 -1.65 -18.50 -4.07
N VAL A 71 -0.87 -18.09 -3.07
CA VAL A 71 -1.27 -17.14 -2.03
C VAL A 71 -0.72 -15.76 -2.38
N VAL A 72 -1.60 -14.77 -2.52
CA VAL A 72 -1.21 -13.39 -2.78
C VAL A 72 -1.09 -12.62 -1.45
N ILE A 73 0.02 -11.92 -1.25
CA ILE A 73 0.22 -11.05 -0.10
C ILE A 73 0.52 -9.63 -0.58
N ILE A 74 -0.44 -8.74 -0.36
CA ILE A 74 -0.30 -7.29 -0.58
C ILE A 74 0.46 -6.72 0.63
N VAL A 75 1.52 -5.96 0.37
CA VAL A 75 2.36 -5.36 1.42
C VAL A 75 2.33 -3.85 1.29
N GLY A 76 1.82 -3.18 2.32
CA GLY A 76 1.85 -1.73 2.46
C GLY A 76 3.00 -1.27 3.36
N HIS A 77 3.41 -0.02 3.19
CA HIS A 77 4.30 0.66 4.13
C HIS A 77 3.60 0.83 5.48
N GLY A 78 2.35 1.30 5.46
CA GLY A 78 1.52 1.57 6.64
C GLY A 78 1.96 2.78 7.48
N PRO A 79 1.10 3.24 8.40
CA PRO A 79 1.42 4.33 9.31
C PRO A 79 2.33 3.89 10.46
N GLU A 80 2.94 4.87 11.13
CA GLU A 80 3.87 4.64 12.24
C GLU A 80 3.17 4.00 13.44
N ASP A 81 2.00 4.53 13.81
CA ASP A 81 1.29 4.12 15.01
C ASP A 81 0.26 3.01 14.76
N ASN A 82 0.06 2.17 15.78
CA ASN A 82 -0.93 1.09 15.71
C ASN A 82 -2.38 1.61 15.62
N VAL A 83 -2.66 2.78 16.24
CA VAL A 83 -3.99 3.41 16.23
C VAL A 83 -4.40 3.78 14.81
N ASP A 84 -3.44 4.20 13.98
CA ASP A 84 -3.64 4.54 12.59
C ASP A 84 -3.57 3.30 11.67
N ASN A 85 -2.79 2.28 12.07
CA ASN A 85 -2.56 1.10 11.24
C ASN A 85 -3.79 0.19 11.11
N GLU A 86 -4.62 0.11 12.15
CA GLU A 86 -5.86 -0.68 12.11
C GLU A 86 -6.86 -0.15 11.08
N PRO A 87 -7.27 1.13 11.12
CA PRO A 87 -8.19 1.68 10.11
C PRO A 87 -7.55 1.81 8.72
N ASP A 88 -6.23 2.00 8.61
CA ASP A 88 -5.51 1.90 7.33
C ASP A 88 -5.72 0.52 6.69
N LEU A 89 -5.48 -0.56 7.45
CA LEU A 89 -5.71 -1.93 6.96
C LEU A 89 -7.19 -2.23 6.70
N GLU A 90 -8.12 -1.60 7.41
CA GLU A 90 -9.55 -1.73 7.14
C GLU A 90 -9.91 -1.19 5.75
N ILE A 91 -9.43 0.01 5.40
CA ILE A 91 -9.62 0.59 4.06
C ILE A 91 -9.00 -0.32 3.00
N LEU A 92 -7.74 -0.73 3.20
CA LEU A 92 -7.02 -1.52 2.20
C LEU A 92 -7.53 -2.96 2.08
N SER A 93 -8.32 -3.45 3.05
CA SER A 93 -8.96 -4.76 2.98
C SER A 93 -9.92 -4.89 1.80
N ALA A 94 -10.47 -3.79 1.30
CA ALA A 94 -11.29 -3.79 0.10
C ALA A 94 -10.56 -4.34 -1.14
N HIS A 95 -9.25 -4.13 -1.26
CA HIS A 95 -8.45 -4.74 -2.32
C HIS A 95 -8.39 -6.27 -2.18
N VAL A 96 -8.22 -6.76 -0.95
CA VAL A 96 -8.22 -8.20 -0.65
C VAL A 96 -9.56 -8.81 -1.04
N GLU A 97 -10.67 -8.21 -0.61
CA GLU A 97 -12.00 -8.74 -0.87
C GLU A 97 -12.34 -8.75 -2.37
N ARG A 98 -11.99 -7.69 -3.11
CA ARG A 98 -12.21 -7.63 -4.56
C ARG A 98 -11.36 -8.63 -5.33
N ILE A 99 -10.11 -8.87 -4.93
CA ILE A 99 -9.26 -9.89 -5.57
C ILE A 99 -9.76 -11.30 -5.21
N LYS A 100 -10.16 -11.55 -3.95
CA LYS A 100 -10.78 -12.82 -3.54
C LYS A 100 -12.07 -13.12 -4.28
N ALA A 101 -12.90 -12.11 -4.52
CA ALA A 101 -14.17 -12.25 -5.23
C ALA A 101 -14.01 -12.78 -6.66
N LYS A 102 -12.81 -12.67 -7.26
CA LYS A 102 -12.50 -13.30 -8.57
C LYS A 102 -12.39 -14.82 -8.49
N GLY A 103 -12.13 -15.38 -7.31
CA GLY A 103 -12.09 -16.84 -7.08
C GLY A 103 -10.91 -17.58 -7.73
N GLU A 104 -9.85 -16.85 -8.09
CA GLU A 104 -8.71 -17.43 -8.84
C GLU A 104 -7.56 -17.91 -7.94
N PHE A 105 -7.31 -17.19 -6.84
CA PHE A 105 -6.17 -17.44 -5.95
C PHE A 105 -6.54 -18.30 -4.75
N ALA A 106 -5.58 -19.06 -4.22
CA ALA A 106 -5.81 -19.92 -3.06
C ALA A 106 -6.11 -19.12 -1.78
N ASP A 107 -5.48 -17.95 -1.61
CA ASP A 107 -5.78 -16.96 -0.58
C ASP A 107 -5.23 -15.59 -0.99
N VAL A 108 -5.77 -14.52 -0.40
CA VAL A 108 -5.27 -13.15 -0.57
C VAL A 108 -5.22 -12.49 0.80
N ARG A 109 -4.11 -11.84 1.10
CA ARG A 109 -3.88 -11.19 2.39
C ARG A 109 -3.26 -9.82 2.20
N ILE A 110 -3.41 -8.99 3.23
CA ILE A 110 -2.74 -7.71 3.31
C ILE A 110 -2.04 -7.55 4.66
N ILE A 111 -0.90 -6.86 4.64
CA ILE A 111 -0.16 -6.46 5.83
C ILE A 111 0.57 -5.15 5.58
N ASN A 112 0.67 -4.33 6.62
CA ASN A 112 1.60 -3.22 6.67
C ASN A 112 2.87 -3.63 7.39
N LEU A 113 4.03 -3.25 6.85
CA LEU A 113 5.29 -3.42 7.58
C LEU A 113 5.43 -2.40 8.72
N GLN A 114 4.78 -1.24 8.60
CA GLN A 114 4.95 -0.06 9.44
C GLN A 114 6.43 0.33 9.46
N ASP A 115 6.96 0.69 8.29
CA ASP A 115 8.40 0.85 8.07
C ASP A 115 9.05 1.92 8.95
N ASP A 116 8.29 2.96 9.30
CA ASP A 116 8.74 4.06 10.17
C ASP A 116 8.46 3.82 11.66
N ALA A 117 7.74 2.76 12.03
CA ALA A 117 7.42 2.46 13.42
C ALA A 117 8.65 2.08 14.25
N ILE A 118 8.52 2.19 15.58
CA ILE A 118 9.56 1.76 16.50
C ILE A 118 10.01 0.31 16.21
N PRO A 119 11.30 -0.03 16.37
CA PRO A 119 11.84 -1.30 15.87
C PRO A 119 11.10 -2.57 16.30
N PRO A 120 10.55 -2.69 17.52
CA PRO A 120 9.77 -3.87 17.90
C PRO A 120 8.50 -4.09 17.08
N ILE A 121 7.78 -3.02 16.69
CA ILE A 121 6.55 -3.09 15.90
C ILE A 121 6.87 -3.61 14.50
N ARG A 122 7.77 -2.92 13.79
CA ARG A 122 8.21 -3.32 12.45
C ARG A 122 8.74 -4.76 12.42
N LYS A 123 9.59 -5.14 13.40
CA LYS A 123 10.11 -6.52 13.51
C LYS A 123 9.00 -7.56 13.69
N SER A 124 7.95 -7.24 14.45
CA SER A 124 6.79 -8.13 14.64
C SER A 124 6.04 -8.34 13.32
N ASN A 125 5.84 -7.27 12.53
CA ASN A 125 5.16 -7.32 11.24
C ASN A 125 5.96 -8.13 10.21
N VAL A 126 7.28 -7.91 10.10
CA VAL A 126 8.16 -8.75 9.26
C VAL A 126 8.08 -10.22 9.70
N LYS A 127 8.15 -10.51 11.01
CA LYS A 127 8.01 -11.88 11.52
C LYS A 127 6.64 -12.49 11.19
N LYS A 128 5.57 -11.69 11.17
CA LYS A 128 4.23 -12.13 10.76
C LYS A 128 4.19 -12.46 9.27
N LEU A 129 4.71 -11.58 8.41
CA LEU A 129 4.80 -11.80 6.96
C LEU A 129 5.62 -13.06 6.63
N ARG A 130 6.83 -13.18 7.18
CA ARG A 130 7.69 -14.38 6.99
C ARG A 130 6.99 -15.67 7.43
N ARG A 131 6.22 -15.64 8.52
CA ARG A 131 5.43 -16.79 8.98
C ARG A 131 4.28 -17.14 8.03
N TRP A 132 3.67 -16.17 7.36
CA TRP A 132 2.65 -16.46 6.35
C TRP A 132 3.23 -17.15 5.14
N ILE A 133 4.38 -16.66 4.66
CA ILE A 133 5.09 -17.26 3.52
C ILE A 133 5.50 -18.70 3.85
N GLN A 134 6.16 -18.92 4.99
CA GLN A 134 6.57 -20.28 5.38
C GLN A 134 5.37 -21.23 5.52
N LYS A 135 4.24 -20.76 6.08
CA LYS A 135 3.04 -21.60 6.21
C LYS A 135 2.39 -21.96 4.89
N ALA A 136 2.54 -21.13 3.86
CA ALA A 136 2.07 -21.45 2.50
C ALA A 136 3.01 -22.47 1.86
N ASP A 137 4.33 -22.25 1.98
CA ASP A 137 5.37 -23.17 1.50
C ASP A 137 5.24 -24.57 2.14
N ASP A 138 5.03 -24.65 3.47
CA ASP A 138 4.79 -25.91 4.20
C ASP A 138 3.54 -26.67 3.70
N LYS A 139 2.61 -25.98 3.03
CA LYS A 139 1.41 -26.57 2.41
C LYS A 139 1.59 -26.89 0.92
N GLY A 140 2.77 -26.62 0.35
CA GLY A 140 3.04 -26.74 -1.08
C GLY A 140 2.39 -25.65 -1.92
N GLN A 141 2.04 -24.51 -1.31
CA GLN A 141 1.47 -23.35 -1.99
C GLN A 141 2.57 -22.38 -2.38
N ASP A 142 2.44 -21.80 -3.58
CA ASP A 142 3.33 -20.75 -4.05
C ASP A 142 2.88 -19.40 -3.45
N VAL A 143 3.81 -18.47 -3.26
CA VAL A 143 3.48 -17.14 -2.71
C VAL A 143 3.88 -16.04 -3.68
N ILE A 144 2.95 -15.15 -3.97
CA ILE A 144 3.20 -13.90 -4.70
C ILE A 144 3.11 -12.74 -3.72
N VAL A 145 4.18 -11.95 -3.63
CA VAL A 145 4.23 -10.70 -2.87
C VAL A 145 4.09 -9.53 -3.85
N VAL A 146 3.20 -8.60 -3.56
CA VAL A 146 3.01 -7.37 -4.32
C VAL A 146 2.97 -6.18 -3.37
N ALA A 147 3.63 -5.08 -3.72
CA ALA A 147 3.65 -3.87 -2.90
C ALA A 147 2.56 -2.88 -3.36
N ILE A 148 1.81 -2.30 -2.43
CA ILE A 148 0.92 -1.17 -2.74
C ILE A 148 1.69 0.15 -2.64
N ALA A 149 2.50 0.43 -3.67
CA ALA A 149 3.39 1.58 -3.71
C ALA A 149 3.44 2.23 -5.09
N ALA A 150 3.55 3.56 -5.11
CA ALA A 150 3.56 4.35 -6.34
C ALA A 150 4.72 3.94 -7.27
N ALA A 151 5.95 4.07 -6.77
CA ALA A 151 7.17 3.83 -7.53
C ALA A 151 7.78 2.46 -7.20
N SER A 152 8.52 1.94 -8.17
CA SER A 152 9.27 0.69 -8.06
C SER A 152 10.61 0.90 -7.35
N HIS A 153 11.20 -0.18 -6.82
CA HIS A 153 12.50 -0.23 -6.17
C HIS A 153 12.64 0.55 -4.84
N GLY A 154 11.60 1.27 -4.39
CA GLY A 154 11.55 1.89 -3.05
C GLY A 154 11.28 0.85 -1.96
N VAL A 155 10.06 0.86 -1.41
CA VAL A 155 9.61 -0.09 -0.37
C VAL A 155 9.85 -1.56 -0.74
N GLN A 156 9.76 -1.90 -2.03
CA GLN A 156 9.99 -3.26 -2.54
C GLN A 156 11.40 -3.78 -2.23
N THR A 157 12.42 -2.92 -2.28
CA THR A 157 13.80 -3.31 -1.94
C THR A 157 13.91 -3.69 -0.46
N HIS A 158 13.21 -2.97 0.42
CA HIS A 158 13.15 -3.29 1.86
C HIS A 158 12.41 -4.60 2.10
N ILE A 159 11.25 -4.79 1.46
CA ILE A 159 10.49 -6.04 1.51
C ILE A 159 11.35 -7.22 1.03
N ALA A 160 12.02 -7.10 -0.11
CA ALA A 160 12.85 -8.16 -0.65
C ALA A 160 13.99 -8.54 0.30
N ASN A 161 14.61 -7.55 0.94
CA ASN A 161 15.65 -7.76 1.96
C ASN A 161 15.12 -8.48 3.21
N ASP A 162 13.93 -8.09 3.68
CA ASP A 162 13.25 -8.70 4.83
C ASP A 162 12.84 -10.16 4.57
N LEU A 163 12.59 -10.50 3.30
CA LEU A 163 12.13 -11.82 2.88
C LEU A 163 13.22 -12.72 2.32
N ARG A 164 14.50 -12.31 2.39
CA ARG A 164 15.62 -13.15 1.95
C ARG A 164 15.57 -14.55 2.58
N GLY A 165 15.89 -15.54 1.75
CA GLY A 165 15.92 -16.96 2.12
C GLY A 165 14.55 -17.63 2.21
N LEU A 166 13.46 -16.98 1.78
CA LEU A 166 12.14 -17.59 1.66
C LEU A 166 11.80 -17.89 0.20
N ASN A 167 10.91 -18.86 -0.01
CA ASN A 167 10.36 -19.19 -1.32
C ASN A 167 9.14 -18.28 -1.60
N TYR A 168 9.29 -17.35 -2.55
CA TYR A 168 8.21 -16.47 -3.02
C TYR A 168 8.59 -15.85 -4.37
N LYS A 169 7.59 -15.39 -5.10
CA LYS A 169 7.74 -14.52 -6.27
C LYS A 169 7.34 -13.09 -5.91
N PHE A 170 8.09 -12.11 -6.38
CA PHE A 170 7.75 -10.70 -6.18
C PHE A 170 7.17 -10.14 -7.49
N ALA A 171 5.93 -9.64 -7.45
CA ALA A 171 5.41 -8.71 -8.46
C ALA A 171 6.05 -7.33 -8.21
N ASP A 172 7.20 -7.10 -8.82
CA ASP A 172 8.13 -6.00 -8.51
C ASP A 172 7.81 -4.67 -9.20
N LYS A 173 6.76 -4.63 -10.01
CA LYS A 173 6.29 -3.39 -10.62
C LYS A 173 5.55 -2.48 -9.64
N GLY A 174 5.88 -1.20 -9.67
CA GLY A 174 5.14 -0.16 -8.94
C GLY A 174 3.81 0.17 -9.60
N MET A 175 2.91 0.87 -8.89
CA MET A 175 1.64 1.31 -9.48
C MET A 175 1.86 2.18 -10.72
N SER A 176 2.87 3.05 -10.71
CA SER A 176 3.17 3.99 -11.81
C SER A 176 3.62 3.33 -13.11
N GLU A 177 3.97 2.05 -13.08
CA GLU A 177 4.35 1.29 -14.28
C GLU A 177 3.16 0.71 -15.03
N HIS A 178 1.95 0.87 -14.50
CA HIS A 178 0.71 0.40 -15.12
C HIS A 178 -0.06 1.55 -15.79
N PRO A 179 -0.59 1.40 -17.03
CA PRO A 179 -1.34 2.45 -17.72
C PRO A 179 -2.53 3.03 -16.91
N LYS A 180 -3.26 2.17 -16.19
CA LYS A 180 -4.37 2.56 -15.29
C LYS A 180 -3.95 3.51 -14.16
N TYR A 181 -2.66 3.69 -13.89
CA TYR A 181 -2.21 4.67 -12.90
C TYR A 181 -2.53 6.10 -13.33
N VAL A 182 -2.41 6.40 -14.63
CA VAL A 182 -2.79 7.71 -15.19
C VAL A 182 -4.30 7.89 -15.15
N GLU A 183 -5.06 6.81 -15.40
CA GLU A 183 -6.52 6.83 -15.26
C GLU A 183 -6.94 7.10 -13.80
N TRP A 184 -6.28 6.46 -12.84
CA TRP A 184 -6.51 6.71 -11.41
C TRP A 184 -6.20 8.16 -11.03
N LEU A 185 -5.06 8.69 -11.45
CA LEU A 185 -4.72 10.10 -11.22
C LEU A 185 -5.79 11.04 -11.78
N ALA A 186 -6.27 10.79 -12.99
CA ALA A 186 -7.32 11.59 -13.61
C ALA A 186 -8.66 11.49 -12.85
N SER A 187 -9.02 10.29 -12.37
CA SER A 187 -10.22 10.06 -11.54
C SER A 187 -10.12 10.82 -10.22
N ALA A 188 -9.01 10.64 -9.49
CA ALA A 188 -8.79 11.29 -8.20
C ALA A 188 -8.84 12.81 -8.32
N ILE A 189 -8.21 13.40 -9.35
CA ILE A 189 -8.26 14.85 -9.61
C ILE A 189 -9.70 15.29 -9.90
N SER A 190 -10.42 14.57 -10.77
CA SER A 190 -11.77 14.95 -11.18
C SER A 190 -12.77 14.87 -10.02
N GLU A 191 -12.70 13.81 -9.22
CA GLU A 191 -13.52 13.62 -8.03
C GLU A 191 -13.26 14.70 -6.98
N THR A 192 -11.99 15.04 -6.76
CA THR A 192 -11.57 16.10 -5.84
C THR A 192 -12.11 17.46 -6.27
N LEU A 193 -12.04 17.79 -7.56
CA LEU A 193 -12.57 19.04 -8.09
C LEU A 193 -14.11 19.08 -8.11
N ALA A 194 -14.78 17.93 -8.17
CA ALA A 194 -16.25 17.89 -8.09
C ALA A 194 -16.78 18.06 -6.66
N ALA A 195 -15.94 17.75 -5.66
CA ALA A 195 -16.29 17.84 -4.24
C ALA A 195 -16.01 19.22 -3.61
N ASN A 196 -15.36 20.14 -4.35
CA ASN A 196 -14.95 21.48 -3.89
C ASN A 196 -15.46 22.57 -4.84
#